data_AF-A0A971KQA9-F1
#
_entry.id   AF-A0A971KQA9-F1
#
_cell.length_a   1.000
_cell.length_b   1.000
_cell.length_c   1.000
_cell.angle_alpha   90.00
_cell.angle_beta   90.00
_cell.angle_gamma   90.00
#
_symmetry.space_group_name_H-M   'P 1'
#
loop_
_entity.id
_entity.type
_entity.pdbx_description
1 polymer ?
#
loop_
_entity_poly.entity_id
_entity_poly.type
_entity_poly.pdbx_seq_one_letter_code
_entity_poly.pdbx_strand_id
1 'polypeptide(L)'
;MKTMSNTGALRIDDICRTERYYTATLLPIILFHNSFEGLKSFVELLKEKNVTQTDNNGNISPIDIVSPNEKIEIVTEMDIVRDVKYYSNWIIGLKDITIVGSESLRPDVVIIIGRSLIVIEGKYFDNSSSATNVSKIRNQLTNQQNVIKNILMKFPGYDIQSYSHIFLSPSYGYSTDDIGCNGIINWKDISNLSKKVLGDKHYVTERLMESNNLYSYVIGEKSANSKVKNYCGKYKIGEIIKKHDNGEDLLIGFTGGLSKLRSISKDKIQSHDFKWDYRLKPVGTKIPVNWILISKFFDTIKELHPYLFTK
;
A
#
# COMPACT_ATOMS: atom_id res chain seq x y z
N MET A 1 -24.06 -16.36 -3.92
CA MET A 1 -24.00 -15.60 -5.18
C MET A 1 -24.70 -14.28 -4.91
N LYS A 2 -23.95 -13.19 -4.66
CA LYS A 2 -24.54 -11.88 -4.32
C LYS A 2 -24.88 -11.19 -5.63
N THR A 3 -26.15 -10.84 -5.78
CA THR A 3 -26.71 -10.04 -6.86
C THR A 3 -26.05 -8.66 -6.88
N MET A 4 -25.21 -8.43 -7.90
CA MET A 4 -24.72 -7.11 -8.27
C MET A 4 -25.89 -6.30 -8.82
N SER A 5 -26.41 -5.37 -8.02
CA SER A 5 -27.17 -4.23 -8.53
C SER A 5 -26.28 -3.00 -8.44
N ASN A 6 -25.60 -2.66 -9.51
CA ASN A 6 -25.30 -1.27 -9.88
C ASN A 6 -24.65 -1.27 -11.26
N THR A 7 -25.14 -0.37 -12.11
CA THR A 7 -24.74 -0.14 -13.50
C THR A 7 -23.23 -0.33 -13.70
N GLY A 8 -22.84 -1.35 -14.46
CA GLY A 8 -21.46 -1.83 -14.66
C GLY A 8 -20.55 -0.89 -15.44
N ALA A 9 -20.57 0.40 -15.13
CA ALA A 9 -19.57 1.36 -15.59
C ALA A 9 -18.34 1.22 -14.70
N LEU A 10 -17.28 0.65 -15.27
CA LEU A 10 -15.95 0.61 -14.67
C LEU A 10 -15.49 2.06 -14.47
N ARG A 11 -15.20 2.46 -13.23
CA ARG A 11 -14.71 3.81 -12.96
C ARG A 11 -13.20 3.88 -13.22
N ILE A 12 -12.68 5.04 -13.58
CA ILE A 12 -11.24 5.24 -13.82
C ILE A 12 -10.43 4.95 -12.54
N ASP A 13 -10.98 5.22 -11.38
CA ASP A 13 -10.34 4.90 -10.11
C ASP A 13 -10.37 3.40 -9.75
N ASP A 14 -11.21 2.59 -10.42
CA ASP A 14 -11.18 1.13 -10.26
C ASP A 14 -9.90 0.52 -10.86
N ILE A 15 -9.31 1.17 -11.87
CA ILE A 15 -8.04 0.76 -12.49
C ILE A 15 -6.81 1.37 -11.81
N CYS A 16 -6.98 2.48 -11.07
CA CYS A 16 -5.92 3.09 -10.28
C CYS A 16 -5.63 2.26 -9.02
N ARG A 17 -4.41 1.76 -8.90
CA ARG A 17 -3.90 1.04 -7.72
C ARG A 17 -2.61 1.65 -7.18
N THR A 18 -2.45 2.95 -7.36
CA THR A 18 -1.28 3.65 -6.82
C THR A 18 -1.49 3.92 -5.34
N GLU A 19 -0.41 3.89 -4.58
CA GLU A 19 -0.41 4.27 -3.16
C GLU A 19 -1.03 5.66 -2.94
N ARG A 20 -0.66 6.62 -3.80
CA ARG A 20 -1.17 7.99 -3.79
C ARG A 20 -2.69 8.08 -3.94
N TYR A 21 -3.33 7.18 -4.68
CA TYR A 21 -4.79 7.19 -4.77
C TYR A 21 -5.44 6.93 -3.39
N TYR A 22 -4.87 6.02 -2.59
CA TYR A 22 -5.40 5.76 -1.25
C TYR A 22 -5.11 6.90 -0.28
N THR A 23 -3.90 7.44 -0.30
CA THR A 23 -3.46 8.47 0.65
C THR A 23 -3.94 9.87 0.27
N ALA A 24 -3.72 10.31 -0.96
CA ALA A 24 -4.02 11.65 -1.41
C ALA A 24 -5.42 11.82 -2.02
N THR A 25 -6.21 10.74 -2.18
CA THR A 25 -7.60 10.83 -2.67
C THR A 25 -8.61 10.26 -1.68
N LEU A 26 -8.50 8.97 -1.33
CA LEU A 26 -9.52 8.33 -0.49
C LEU A 26 -9.53 8.84 0.96
N LEU A 27 -8.36 9.03 1.57
CA LEU A 27 -8.27 9.58 2.92
C LEU A 27 -8.89 10.99 3.01
N PRO A 28 -8.56 11.95 2.14
CA PRO A 28 -9.24 13.25 2.10
C PRO A 28 -10.77 13.15 1.99
N ILE A 29 -11.31 12.25 1.15
CA ILE A 29 -12.78 12.04 1.06
C ILE A 29 -13.38 11.67 2.42
N ILE A 30 -12.68 10.82 3.20
CA ILE A 30 -13.10 10.49 4.57
C ILE A 30 -13.03 11.75 5.43
N LEU A 31 -11.91 12.47 5.43
CA LEU A 31 -11.66 13.63 6.30
C LEU A 31 -12.68 14.77 6.07
N PHE A 32 -13.04 15.06 4.81
CA PHE A 32 -13.97 16.13 4.44
C PHE A 32 -15.44 15.78 4.70
N HIS A 33 -15.76 14.54 5.04
CA HIS A 33 -17.15 14.09 5.15
C HIS A 33 -17.95 14.88 6.20
N ASN A 34 -19.19 15.24 5.86
CA ASN A 34 -20.16 15.94 6.71
C ASN A 34 -19.54 17.10 7.51
N SER A 35 -18.99 18.10 6.81
CA SER A 35 -18.38 19.28 7.44
C SER A 35 -17.28 18.91 8.45
N PHE A 36 -16.31 18.11 7.99
CA PHE A 36 -15.15 17.64 8.77
C PHE A 36 -15.48 16.70 9.94
N GLU A 37 -16.66 16.06 9.97
CA GLU A 37 -16.95 15.02 10.94
C GLU A 37 -15.99 13.83 10.82
N GLY A 38 -15.56 13.52 9.59
CA GLY A 38 -14.53 12.52 9.35
C GLY A 38 -13.16 12.90 9.92
N LEU A 39 -12.77 14.18 9.86
CA LEU A 39 -11.54 14.69 10.47
C LEU A 39 -11.60 14.59 12.01
N LYS A 40 -12.74 14.93 12.63
CA LYS A 40 -12.91 14.74 14.09
C LYS A 40 -12.74 13.28 14.47
N SER A 41 -13.42 12.38 13.74
CA SER A 41 -13.30 10.94 13.97
C SER A 41 -11.87 10.43 13.74
N PHE A 42 -11.12 11.03 12.81
CA PHE A 42 -9.71 10.73 12.60
C PHE A 42 -8.86 11.19 13.79
N VAL A 43 -9.03 12.41 14.30
CA VAL A 43 -8.31 12.89 15.49
C VAL A 43 -8.58 12.01 16.70
N GLU A 44 -9.82 11.58 16.91
CA GLU A 44 -10.15 10.62 17.98
C GLU A 44 -9.45 9.27 17.77
N LEU A 45 -9.38 8.76 16.55
CA LEU A 45 -8.58 7.59 16.23
C LEU A 45 -7.09 7.79 16.58
N LEU A 46 -6.53 8.98 16.33
CA LEU A 46 -5.13 9.27 16.70
C LEU A 46 -4.93 9.22 18.23
N LYS A 47 -5.88 9.76 19.00
CA LYS A 47 -5.87 9.67 20.47
C LYS A 47 -5.98 8.22 20.94
N GLU A 48 -6.90 7.44 20.38
CA GLU A 48 -7.06 6.00 20.68
C GLU A 48 -5.78 5.20 20.40
N LYS A 49 -5.01 5.63 19.39
CA LYS A 49 -3.73 5.01 19.01
C LYS A 49 -2.52 5.56 19.75
N ASN A 50 -2.74 6.40 20.77
CA ASN A 50 -1.68 7.05 21.56
C ASN A 50 -0.68 7.82 20.69
N VAL A 51 -1.15 8.44 19.61
CA VAL A 51 -0.30 9.29 18.77
C VAL A 51 0.13 10.50 19.60
N THR A 52 1.40 10.84 19.47
CA THR A 52 2.02 11.98 20.17
C THR A 52 2.11 13.20 19.25
N GLN A 53 2.48 14.33 19.83
CA GLN A 53 2.88 15.54 19.14
C GLN A 53 4.19 16.07 19.74
N THR A 54 4.90 16.87 18.98
CA THR A 54 6.14 17.52 19.41
C THR A 54 5.98 19.03 19.31
N ASP A 55 6.30 19.75 20.38
CA ASP A 55 6.23 21.22 20.41
C ASP A 55 7.49 21.89 19.81
N ASN A 56 7.49 23.22 19.77
CA ASN A 56 8.61 24.04 19.28
C ASN A 56 9.92 23.87 20.08
N ASN A 57 9.83 23.36 21.31
CA ASN A 57 10.98 23.09 22.19
C ASN A 57 11.45 21.64 22.10
N GLY A 58 10.78 20.80 21.29
CA GLY A 58 11.08 19.38 21.17
C GLY A 58 10.44 18.50 22.25
N ASN A 59 9.58 19.05 23.12
CA ASN A 59 8.86 18.25 24.11
C ASN A 59 7.80 17.40 23.43
N ILE A 60 7.71 16.13 23.86
CA ILE A 60 6.73 15.18 23.34
C ILE A 60 5.56 15.08 24.33
N SER A 61 4.34 15.19 23.82
CA SER A 61 3.11 15.03 24.59
C SER A 61 2.06 14.26 23.79
N PRO A 62 1.01 13.71 24.42
CA PRO A 62 -0.13 13.17 23.69
C PRO A 62 -0.76 14.22 22.77
N ILE A 63 -1.32 13.78 21.65
CA ILE A 63 -2.01 14.68 20.72
C ILE A 63 -3.22 15.33 21.43
N ASP A 64 -3.24 16.67 21.45
CA ASP A 64 -4.27 17.46 22.14
C ASP A 64 -4.90 18.47 21.17
N ILE A 65 -5.59 17.94 20.16
CA ILE A 65 -6.34 18.74 19.20
C ILE A 65 -7.79 18.79 19.68
N VAL A 66 -8.23 19.99 20.05
CA VAL A 66 -9.41 20.17 20.90
C VAL A 66 -10.67 20.58 20.12
N SER A 67 -10.58 21.24 18.95
CA SER A 67 -11.82 21.67 18.28
C SER A 67 -11.78 21.83 16.74
N PRO A 68 -12.81 21.35 16.02
CA PRO A 68 -13.03 21.57 14.59
C PRO A 68 -13.53 22.98 14.23
N ASN A 69 -13.78 23.86 15.22
CA ASN A 69 -14.13 25.27 14.97
C ASN A 69 -12.91 26.16 14.69
N GLU A 70 -11.71 25.57 14.79
CA GLU A 70 -10.48 26.26 14.44
C GLU A 70 -10.30 26.32 12.92
N LYS A 71 -9.34 27.12 12.47
CA LYS A 71 -8.95 27.18 11.06
C LYS A 71 -8.46 25.80 10.63
N ILE A 72 -9.13 25.19 9.65
CA ILE A 72 -8.76 23.88 9.08
C ILE A 72 -8.25 24.07 7.66
N GLU A 73 -7.07 23.50 7.38
CA GLU A 73 -6.55 23.35 6.02
C GLU A 73 -6.08 21.91 5.81
N ILE A 74 -6.43 21.31 4.67
CA ILE A 74 -5.97 19.99 4.27
C ILE A 74 -5.33 20.13 2.89
N VAL A 75 -4.04 19.79 2.80
CA VAL A 75 -3.22 19.88 1.59
C VAL A 75 -2.74 18.50 1.23
N THR A 76 -2.99 18.05 0.01
CA THR A 76 -2.55 16.76 -0.52
C THR A 76 -1.37 16.93 -1.46
N GLU A 77 -0.45 15.96 -1.45
CA GLU A 77 0.74 15.94 -2.33
C GLU A 77 1.56 17.24 -2.30
N MET A 78 1.76 17.80 -1.10
CA MET A 78 2.47 19.06 -0.94
C MET A 78 3.91 18.95 -1.48
N ASP A 79 4.27 19.80 -2.45
CA ASP A 79 5.62 19.84 -3.00
C ASP A 79 6.47 20.87 -2.27
N ILE A 80 6.95 20.48 -1.09
CA ILE A 80 7.61 21.42 -0.19
C ILE A 80 8.84 22.07 -0.86
N VAL A 81 9.60 21.35 -1.68
CA VAL A 81 10.78 21.92 -2.37
C VAL A 81 10.39 23.03 -3.32
N ARG A 82 9.39 22.78 -4.16
CA ARG A 82 8.88 23.76 -5.12
C ARG A 82 8.31 24.97 -4.39
N ASP A 83 7.49 24.72 -3.37
CA ASP A 83 6.76 25.76 -2.68
C ASP A 83 7.71 26.65 -1.85
N VAL A 84 8.73 26.06 -1.22
CA VAL A 84 9.77 26.82 -0.49
C VAL A 84 10.58 27.70 -1.40
N LYS A 85 11.00 27.21 -2.57
CA LYS A 85 11.71 28.04 -3.55
C LYS A 85 10.88 29.27 -3.92
N TYR A 86 9.58 29.10 -4.12
CA TYR A 86 8.67 30.19 -4.43
C TYR A 86 8.59 31.22 -3.28
N TYR A 87 8.42 30.76 -2.03
CA TYR A 87 8.29 31.63 -0.85
C TYR A 87 9.60 32.13 -0.26
N SER A 88 10.75 31.60 -0.66
CA SER A 88 12.07 31.97 -0.13
C SER A 88 12.42 33.45 -0.29
N ASN A 89 11.78 34.14 -1.23
CA ASN A 89 11.94 35.58 -1.44
C ASN A 89 11.08 36.43 -0.50
N TRP A 90 10.08 35.83 0.14
CA TRP A 90 9.05 36.52 0.92
C TRP A 90 9.21 36.32 2.42
N ILE A 91 9.94 35.27 2.84
CA ILE A 91 10.05 34.88 4.24
C ILE A 91 11.52 34.82 4.64
N ILE A 92 11.88 35.67 5.60
CA ILE A 92 13.22 35.79 6.16
C ILE A 92 13.61 34.44 6.80
N GLY A 93 14.82 33.95 6.47
CA GLY A 93 15.36 32.69 6.99
C GLY A 93 15.01 31.43 6.17
N LEU A 94 14.12 31.52 5.16
CA LEU A 94 13.88 30.39 4.26
C LEU A 94 15.04 30.14 3.27
N LYS A 95 15.81 31.19 2.92
CA LYS A 95 16.96 31.09 1.99
C LYS A 95 18.12 30.26 2.56
N ASP A 96 18.20 30.18 3.89
CA ASP A 96 19.27 29.46 4.60
C ASP A 96 18.92 27.97 4.79
N ILE A 97 17.74 27.54 4.35
CA ILE A 97 17.30 26.15 4.45
C ILE A 97 17.89 25.37 3.28
N THR A 98 18.97 24.65 3.55
CA THR A 98 19.52 23.66 2.62
C THR A 98 18.58 22.45 2.58
N ILE A 99 17.81 22.34 1.49
CA ILE A 99 16.99 21.15 1.24
C ILE A 99 17.86 20.07 0.60
N VAL A 100 18.16 19.01 1.35
CA VAL A 100 18.95 17.87 0.88
C VAL A 100 18.03 16.74 0.43
N GLY A 101 18.12 16.34 -0.85
CA GLY A 101 17.36 15.24 -1.45
C GLY A 101 16.04 15.70 -2.08
N SER A 102 15.86 15.48 -3.39
CA SER A 102 14.76 16.11 -4.16
C SER A 102 13.50 15.28 -4.34
N GLU A 103 13.55 13.95 -4.18
CA GLU A 103 12.45 13.08 -4.63
C GLU A 103 11.54 12.55 -3.52
N SER A 104 11.96 12.58 -2.25
CA SER A 104 11.24 11.92 -1.13
C SER A 104 10.62 12.90 -0.12
N LEU A 105 10.45 14.18 -0.48
CA LEU A 105 10.06 15.23 0.46
C LEU A 105 8.58 15.62 0.39
N ARG A 106 7.78 14.93 -0.42
CA ARG A 106 6.36 15.26 -0.60
C ARG A 106 5.51 14.39 0.32
N PRO A 107 5.04 14.90 1.47
CA PRO A 107 4.06 14.16 2.26
C PRO A 107 2.77 13.98 1.47
N ASP A 108 2.09 12.87 1.69
CA ASP A 108 0.84 12.58 1.00
C ASP A 108 -0.27 13.54 1.44
N VAL A 109 -0.37 13.80 2.75
CA VAL A 109 -1.38 14.69 3.33
C VAL A 109 -0.76 15.53 4.45
N VAL A 110 -1.05 16.83 4.43
CA VAL A 110 -0.75 17.78 5.50
C VAL A 110 -2.06 18.39 5.97
N ILE A 111 -2.28 18.42 7.29
CA ILE A 111 -3.48 18.95 7.92
C ILE A 111 -3.06 20.00 8.93
N ILE A 112 -3.65 21.18 8.85
CA ILE A 112 -3.51 22.24 9.84
C ILE A 112 -4.85 22.38 10.55
N ILE A 113 -4.85 22.32 11.88
CA ILE A 113 -6.02 22.53 12.74
C ILE A 113 -5.60 23.54 13.81
N GLY A 114 -6.07 24.78 13.67
CA GLY A 114 -5.64 25.88 14.53
C GLY A 114 -4.12 26.06 14.48
N ARG A 115 -3.44 25.73 15.58
CA ARG A 115 -1.98 25.84 15.74
C ARG A 115 -1.27 24.48 15.72
N SER A 116 -1.98 23.42 15.34
CA SER A 116 -1.45 22.06 15.28
C SER A 116 -1.28 21.61 13.84
N LEU A 117 -0.15 20.97 13.55
CA LEU A 117 0.20 20.45 12.23
C LEU A 117 0.25 18.91 12.25
N ILE A 118 -0.56 18.25 11.44
CA ILE A 118 -0.47 16.80 11.23
C ILE A 118 0.08 16.54 9.84
N VAL A 119 1.08 15.68 9.75
CA VAL A 119 1.67 15.24 8.49
C VAL A 119 1.49 13.75 8.38
N ILE A 120 1.07 13.27 7.22
CA ILE A 120 0.80 11.86 6.95
C ILE A 120 1.59 11.43 5.72
N GLU A 121 2.38 10.38 5.90
CA GLU A 121 3.01 9.62 4.82
C GLU A 121 2.45 8.20 4.87
N GLY A 122 1.83 7.75 3.79
CA GLY A 122 1.28 6.41 3.71
C GLY A 122 2.15 5.49 2.87
N LYS A 123 2.21 4.23 3.28
CA LYS A 123 2.69 3.11 2.46
C LYS A 123 1.56 2.09 2.39
N TYR A 124 1.05 1.83 1.19
CA TYR A 124 -0.06 0.88 1.02
C TYR A 124 0.45 -0.48 0.54
N PHE A 125 1.40 -0.48 -0.39
CA PHE A 125 1.90 -1.70 -1.02
C PHE A 125 3.38 -1.88 -0.70
N ASP A 126 3.70 -2.19 0.56
CA ASP A 126 5.06 -2.53 0.94
C ASP A 126 5.23 -4.05 1.15
N ASN A 127 5.97 -4.69 0.25
CA ASN A 127 6.36 -6.09 0.37
C ASN A 127 7.71 -6.20 1.09
N SER A 128 7.81 -5.80 2.36
CA SER A 128 8.63 -6.49 3.38
C SER A 128 8.83 -5.61 4.61
N SER A 129 8.60 -6.20 5.78
CA SER A 129 9.16 -5.76 7.06
C SER A 129 10.69 -5.97 7.14
N SER A 130 11.41 -5.83 6.02
CA SER A 130 12.86 -5.96 6.00
C SER A 130 13.51 -4.73 6.64
N ALA A 131 14.62 -4.93 7.35
CA ALA A 131 15.38 -3.83 7.98
C ALA A 131 15.78 -2.74 6.96
N THR A 132 16.03 -3.14 5.70
CA THR A 132 16.34 -2.22 4.59
C THR A 132 15.15 -1.31 4.23
N ASN A 133 13.91 -1.81 4.29
CA ASN A 133 12.73 -0.98 4.04
C ASN A 133 12.44 -0.03 5.20
N VAL A 134 12.57 -0.50 6.45
CA VAL A 134 12.44 0.36 7.64
C VAL A 134 13.42 1.53 7.59
N SER A 135 14.69 1.28 7.24
CA SER A 135 15.69 2.35 7.11
C SER A 135 15.33 3.35 6.01
N LYS A 136 14.80 2.90 4.86
CA LYS A 136 14.36 3.80 3.79
C LYS A 136 13.19 4.68 4.23
N ILE A 137 12.19 4.10 4.88
CA ILE A 137 11.03 4.83 5.40
C ILE A 137 11.50 5.84 6.46
N ARG A 138 12.31 5.42 7.44
CA ARG A 138 12.87 6.32 8.46
C ARG A 138 13.63 7.48 7.84
N ASN A 139 14.48 7.22 6.83
CA ASN A 139 15.22 8.28 6.15
C ASN A 139 14.28 9.25 5.43
N GLN A 140 13.25 8.73 4.76
CA GLN A 140 12.23 9.55 4.12
C GLN A 140 11.51 10.45 5.14
N LEU A 141 11.00 9.88 6.23
CA LEU A 141 10.26 10.63 7.25
C LEU A 141 11.15 11.64 7.98
N THR A 142 12.39 11.28 8.30
CA THR A 142 13.38 12.19 8.89
C THR A 142 13.61 13.40 7.98
N ASN A 143 13.79 13.17 6.69
CA ASN A 143 13.99 14.25 5.72
C ASN A 143 12.76 15.15 5.62
N GLN A 144 11.55 14.57 5.57
CA GLN A 144 10.30 15.33 5.58
C GLN A 144 10.16 16.16 6.87
N GLN A 145 10.43 15.60 8.05
CA GLN A 145 10.37 16.32 9.33
C GLN A 145 11.32 17.52 9.35
N ASN A 146 12.56 17.34 8.90
CA ASN A 146 13.55 18.42 8.85
C ASN A 146 13.05 19.58 7.99
N VAL A 147 12.41 19.29 6.86
CA VAL A 147 11.86 20.29 5.96
C VAL A 147 10.62 20.96 6.59
N ILE A 148 9.67 20.17 7.09
CA ILE A 148 8.44 20.66 7.72
C ILE A 148 8.74 21.59 8.92
N LYS A 149 9.66 21.17 9.81
CA LYS A 149 10.10 21.99 10.95
C LYS A 149 10.70 23.32 10.53
N ASN A 150 11.45 23.32 9.44
CA ASN A 150 12.12 24.54 8.98
C ASN A 150 11.19 25.49 8.23
N ILE A 151 10.10 25.01 7.66
CA ILE A 151 9.27 25.79 6.73
C ILE A 151 7.92 26.10 7.34
N LEU A 152 7.14 25.08 7.67
CA LEU A 152 5.76 25.25 8.10
C LEU A 152 5.68 25.79 9.52
N MET A 153 6.56 25.32 10.42
CA MET A 153 6.58 25.81 11.80
C MET A 153 7.14 27.23 11.92
N LYS A 154 7.98 27.65 10.97
CA LYS A 154 8.53 29.02 10.92
C LYS A 154 7.71 29.97 10.04
N PHE A 155 6.64 29.48 9.40
CA PHE A 155 5.82 30.29 8.52
C PHE A 155 5.01 31.28 9.35
N PRO A 156 5.22 32.61 9.20
CA PRO A 156 4.62 33.60 10.09
C PRO A 156 3.08 33.67 10.01
N GLY A 157 2.48 33.12 8.95
CA GLY A 157 1.02 33.11 8.75
C GLY A 157 0.23 32.04 9.51
N TYR A 158 0.89 31.04 10.13
CA TYR A 158 0.19 29.91 10.76
C TYR A 158 0.44 29.74 12.26
N ASP A 159 1.54 30.28 12.80
CA ASP A 159 1.87 30.24 14.23
C ASP A 159 1.67 28.84 14.87
N ILE A 160 2.25 27.84 14.19
CA ILE A 160 2.18 26.43 14.58
C ILE A 160 2.97 26.23 15.87
N GLN A 161 2.35 25.57 16.85
CA GLN A 161 2.91 25.31 18.17
C GLN A 161 3.27 23.84 18.40
N SER A 162 2.60 22.93 17.70
CA SER A 162 2.87 21.50 17.77
C SER A 162 2.75 20.84 16.40
N TYR A 163 3.46 19.73 16.23
CA TYR A 163 3.32 18.89 15.05
C TYR A 163 3.30 17.39 15.39
N SER A 164 2.59 16.62 14.57
CA SER A 164 2.56 15.16 14.62
C SER A 164 2.86 14.61 13.23
N HIS A 165 3.96 13.85 13.09
CA HIS A 165 4.24 13.09 11.88
C HIS A 165 3.74 11.65 12.04
N ILE A 166 2.83 11.24 11.17
CA ILE A 166 2.14 9.96 11.24
C ILE A 166 2.54 9.11 10.05
N PHE A 167 2.93 7.88 10.34
CA PHE A 167 3.13 6.86 9.32
C PHE A 167 1.87 6.01 9.18
N LEU A 168 1.28 6.01 7.98
CA LEU A 168 0.13 5.17 7.64
C LEU A 168 0.62 3.86 6.99
N SER A 169 0.75 2.83 7.83
CA SER A 169 1.39 1.56 7.49
C SER A 169 0.42 0.55 6.87
N PRO A 170 0.95 -0.45 6.14
CA PRO A 170 0.14 -1.54 5.63
C PRO A 170 0.00 -2.71 6.60
N SER A 171 0.80 -2.78 7.66
CA SER A 171 0.76 -3.86 8.66
C SER A 171 1.11 -3.40 10.09
N TYR A 172 0.87 -4.28 11.06
CA TYR A 172 1.02 -4.02 12.51
C TYR A 172 2.44 -4.28 13.06
N GLY A 173 3.49 -4.31 12.22
CA GLY A 173 4.84 -4.71 12.64
C GLY A 173 5.82 -3.59 12.96
N TYR A 174 5.42 -2.32 12.84
CA TYR A 174 6.31 -1.18 12.97
C TYR A 174 6.21 -0.55 14.37
N SER A 175 7.34 -0.09 14.90
CA SER A 175 7.37 0.76 16.09
C SER A 175 7.65 2.22 15.70
N THR A 176 7.13 3.16 16.49
CA THR A 176 7.38 4.60 16.29
C THR A 176 8.87 4.93 16.39
N ASP A 177 9.59 4.25 17.26
CA ASP A 177 11.04 4.43 17.44
C ASP A 177 11.80 3.94 16.21
N ASP A 178 11.41 2.80 15.64
CA ASP A 178 12.01 2.23 14.42
C ASP A 178 11.79 3.10 13.19
N ILE A 179 10.69 3.83 13.14
CA ILE A 179 10.30 4.64 12.00
C ILE A 179 10.69 6.11 12.19
N GLY A 180 10.86 6.56 13.44
CA GLY A 180 11.17 7.96 13.77
C GLY A 180 9.96 8.89 13.59
N CYS A 181 8.76 8.44 13.94
CA CYS A 181 7.51 9.20 13.78
C CYS A 181 6.76 9.35 15.10
N ASN A 182 5.78 10.26 15.16
CA ASN A 182 4.97 10.52 16.34
C ASN A 182 3.82 9.52 16.54
N GLY A 183 3.46 8.79 15.48
CA GLY A 183 2.37 7.81 15.52
C GLY A 183 2.36 6.89 14.32
N ILE A 184 1.84 5.68 14.53
CA ILE A 184 1.61 4.70 13.48
C ILE A 184 0.14 4.33 13.51
N ILE A 185 -0.51 4.49 12.36
CA ILE A 185 -1.85 3.98 12.07
C ILE A 185 -1.74 3.08 10.86
N ASN A 186 -2.67 2.16 10.65
CA ASN A 186 -2.65 1.29 9.47
C ASN A 186 -3.91 1.44 8.62
N TRP A 187 -3.85 0.90 7.40
CA TRP A 187 -4.97 0.93 6.47
C TRP A 187 -6.21 0.18 6.94
N LYS A 188 -6.09 -0.76 7.88
CA LYS A 188 -7.25 -1.40 8.51
C LYS A 188 -7.95 -0.43 9.46
N ASP A 189 -7.20 0.37 10.21
CA ASP A 189 -7.75 1.44 11.05
C ASP A 189 -8.47 2.49 10.19
N ILE A 190 -7.88 2.91 9.06
CA ILE A 190 -8.53 3.84 8.10
C ILE A 190 -9.78 3.22 7.48
N SER A 191 -9.77 1.93 7.16
CA SER A 191 -10.96 1.24 6.65
C SER A 191 -12.09 1.19 7.70
N ASN A 192 -11.77 0.90 8.95
CA ASN A 192 -12.73 0.94 10.06
C ASN A 192 -13.27 2.36 10.30
N LEU A 193 -12.41 3.37 10.23
CA LEU A 193 -12.80 4.77 10.29
C LEU A 193 -13.76 5.12 9.14
N SER A 194 -13.42 4.74 7.91
CA SER A 194 -14.29 4.98 6.75
C SER A 194 -15.66 4.33 6.94
N LYS A 195 -15.71 3.12 7.51
CA LYS A 195 -16.95 2.41 7.81
C LYS A 195 -17.80 3.15 8.84
N LYS A 196 -17.17 3.66 9.91
CA LYS A 196 -17.83 4.46 10.95
C LYS A 196 -18.38 5.78 10.38
N VAL A 197 -17.63 6.44 9.52
CA VAL A 197 -17.94 7.80 9.02
C VAL A 197 -18.88 7.78 7.82
N LEU A 198 -18.61 6.93 6.83
CA LEU A 198 -19.31 6.91 5.54
C LEU A 198 -20.35 5.78 5.43
N GLY A 199 -20.24 4.74 6.28
CA GLY A 199 -21.09 3.56 6.27
C GLY A 199 -20.55 2.40 5.41
N ASP A 200 -20.97 1.19 5.76
CA ASP A 200 -20.49 -0.08 5.18
C ASP A 200 -20.58 -0.18 3.65
N LYS A 201 -21.60 0.45 3.07
CA LYS A 201 -21.91 0.37 1.63
C LYS A 201 -21.36 1.55 0.82
N HIS A 202 -20.63 2.45 1.47
CA HIS A 202 -20.04 3.58 0.75
C HIS A 202 -18.87 3.09 -0.10
N TYR A 203 -18.77 3.60 -1.33
CA TYR A 203 -17.74 3.19 -2.30
C TYR A 203 -16.32 3.21 -1.72
N VAL A 204 -15.92 4.28 -1.04
CA VAL A 204 -14.60 4.40 -0.38
C VAL A 204 -14.37 3.30 0.65
N THR A 205 -15.39 2.97 1.44
CA THR A 205 -15.33 1.93 2.48
C THR A 205 -15.15 0.56 1.86
N GLU A 206 -16.00 0.19 0.89
CA GLU A 206 -15.89 -1.07 0.16
C GLU A 206 -14.50 -1.19 -0.49
N ARG A 207 -14.02 -0.12 -1.11
CA ARG A 207 -12.72 -0.09 -1.79
C ARG A 207 -11.54 -0.31 -0.83
N LEU A 208 -11.54 0.35 0.32
CA LEU A 208 -10.51 0.16 1.36
C LEU A 208 -10.56 -1.25 1.94
N MET A 209 -11.76 -1.79 2.17
CA MET A 209 -11.95 -3.16 2.67
C MET A 209 -11.44 -4.21 1.68
N GLU A 210 -11.78 -4.07 0.40
CA GLU A 210 -11.29 -4.96 -0.67
C GLU A 210 -9.77 -4.91 -0.80
N SER A 211 -9.20 -3.72 -0.70
CA SER A 211 -7.76 -3.51 -0.82
C SER A 211 -6.98 -4.06 0.36
N ASN A 212 -7.49 -3.90 1.59
CA ASN A 212 -6.94 -4.55 2.77
C ASN A 212 -7.04 -6.08 2.67
N ASN A 213 -8.17 -6.61 2.17
CA ASN A 213 -8.34 -8.04 1.96
C ASN A 213 -7.35 -8.60 0.94
N LEU A 214 -7.11 -7.87 -0.15
CA LEU A 214 -6.13 -8.23 -1.16
C LEU A 214 -4.71 -8.15 -0.60
N TYR A 215 -4.39 -7.10 0.15
CA TYR A 215 -3.07 -6.95 0.76
C TYR A 215 -2.77 -8.11 1.72
N SER A 216 -3.66 -8.41 2.68
CA SER A 216 -3.49 -9.56 3.58
C SER A 216 -3.43 -10.91 2.85
N TYR A 217 -4.00 -11.01 1.64
CA TYR A 217 -3.84 -12.16 0.76
C TYR A 217 -2.44 -12.21 0.12
N VAL A 218 -1.93 -11.08 -0.39
CA VAL A 218 -0.62 -10.97 -1.04
C VAL A 218 0.54 -11.19 -0.07
N ILE A 219 0.49 -10.57 1.12
CA ILE A 219 1.56 -10.71 2.14
C ILE A 219 1.42 -11.95 3.01
N GLY A 220 0.38 -12.76 2.79
CA GLY A 220 0.22 -14.04 3.48
C GLY A 220 -0.24 -13.93 4.95
N GLU A 221 -0.75 -12.80 5.42
CA GLU A 221 -1.31 -12.71 6.78
C GLU A 221 -2.56 -13.61 6.95
N LYS A 222 -3.31 -13.89 5.88
CA LYS A 222 -4.38 -14.92 5.88
C LYS A 222 -3.87 -16.35 5.64
N SER A 223 -2.55 -16.55 5.55
CA SER A 223 -1.96 -17.84 5.15
C SER A 223 -1.66 -18.82 6.28
N ALA A 224 -2.09 -18.55 7.53
CA ALA A 224 -2.00 -19.58 8.56
C ALA A 224 -3.12 -20.63 8.45
N ASN A 225 -4.36 -20.28 8.07
CA ASN A 225 -5.48 -21.23 8.20
C ASN A 225 -6.57 -21.23 7.10
N SER A 226 -6.44 -20.50 5.98
CA SER A 226 -7.35 -20.72 4.83
C SER A 226 -6.61 -20.61 3.50
N LYS A 227 -6.16 -21.76 2.99
CA LYS A 227 -5.63 -21.87 1.61
C LYS A 227 -6.78 -21.69 0.63
N VAL A 228 -7.15 -20.45 0.31
CA VAL A 228 -7.94 -20.20 -0.90
C VAL A 228 -7.08 -20.65 -2.07
N LYS A 229 -7.48 -21.76 -2.69
CA LYS A 229 -6.73 -22.46 -3.72
C LYS A 229 -6.56 -21.51 -4.91
N ASN A 230 -5.33 -21.09 -5.22
CA ASN A 230 -5.03 -20.27 -6.39
C ASN A 230 -4.64 -21.12 -7.60
N TYR A 231 -5.26 -22.27 -7.76
CA TYR A 231 -5.03 -23.23 -8.84
C TYR A 231 -6.17 -24.25 -8.85
N CYS A 232 -6.51 -24.80 -10.01
CA CYS A 232 -7.57 -25.81 -10.11
C CYS A 232 -7.13 -27.16 -9.52
N GLY A 233 -5.87 -27.55 -9.73
CA GLY A 233 -5.36 -28.81 -9.21
C GLY A 233 -3.85 -28.96 -9.37
N LYS A 234 -3.38 -30.17 -9.15
CA LYS A 234 -2.00 -30.57 -9.39
C LYS A 234 -2.01 -31.78 -10.33
N TYR A 235 -1.04 -31.84 -11.23
CA TYR A 235 -0.84 -32.95 -12.15
C TYR A 235 0.61 -33.41 -12.12
N LYS A 236 0.79 -34.72 -12.30
CA LYS A 236 2.10 -35.29 -12.67
C LYS A 236 2.38 -34.99 -14.15
N ILE A 237 3.66 -35.05 -14.54
CA ILE A 237 4.07 -34.77 -15.92
C ILE A 237 3.30 -35.61 -16.96
N GLY A 238 3.07 -36.90 -16.69
CA GLY A 238 2.31 -37.77 -17.60
C GLY A 238 0.85 -37.36 -17.78
N GLU A 239 0.22 -36.73 -16.78
CA GLU A 239 -1.13 -36.18 -16.91
C GLU A 239 -1.13 -34.90 -17.73
N ILE A 240 -0.14 -34.02 -17.54
CA ILE A 240 0.02 -32.79 -18.34
C ILE A 240 0.17 -33.13 -19.81
N ILE A 241 0.96 -34.16 -20.14
CA ILE A 241 1.14 -34.65 -21.51
C ILE A 241 -0.20 -35.09 -22.11
N LYS A 242 -0.96 -35.95 -21.40
CA LYS A 242 -2.31 -36.37 -21.85
C LYS A 242 -3.25 -35.19 -22.06
N LYS A 243 -3.21 -34.20 -21.17
CA LYS A 243 -4.04 -33.00 -21.24
C LYS A 243 -3.71 -32.12 -22.44
N HIS A 244 -2.41 -31.97 -22.72
CA HIS A 244 -1.92 -31.30 -23.91
C HIS A 244 -2.36 -32.01 -25.20
N ASP A 245 -2.19 -33.34 -25.27
CA ASP A 245 -2.54 -34.13 -26.46
C ASP A 245 -4.06 -34.12 -26.75
N ASN A 246 -4.89 -33.95 -25.72
CA ASN A 246 -6.33 -33.76 -25.85
C ASN A 246 -6.74 -32.31 -26.23
N GLY A 247 -5.79 -31.41 -26.43
CA GLY A 247 -6.04 -30.02 -26.83
C GLY A 247 -6.57 -29.10 -25.72
N GLU A 248 -6.37 -29.43 -24.45
CA GLU A 248 -6.80 -28.56 -23.34
C GLU A 248 -5.92 -27.31 -23.23
N ASP A 249 -6.52 -26.12 -23.10
CA ASP A 249 -5.81 -24.85 -22.95
C ASP A 249 -5.57 -24.51 -21.47
N LEU A 250 -4.45 -25.01 -20.95
CA LEU A 250 -4.07 -24.90 -19.53
C LEU A 250 -2.87 -23.98 -19.30
N LEU A 251 -2.79 -23.47 -18.07
CA LEU A 251 -1.62 -22.83 -17.48
C LEU A 251 -0.97 -23.79 -16.48
N ILE A 252 0.33 -23.98 -16.60
CA ILE A 252 1.15 -24.83 -15.73
C ILE A 252 1.98 -23.93 -14.81
N GLY A 253 1.78 -24.09 -13.51
CA GLY A 253 2.47 -23.34 -12.47
C GLY A 253 3.83 -23.95 -12.15
N PHE A 254 4.90 -23.18 -12.38
CA PHE A 254 6.26 -23.55 -12.03
C PHE A 254 7.04 -22.30 -11.59
N THR A 255 7.56 -22.30 -10.35
CA THR A 255 8.25 -21.15 -9.77
C THR A 255 9.50 -20.80 -10.58
N GLY A 256 9.60 -19.54 -11.04
CA GLY A 256 10.67 -19.08 -11.93
C GLY A 256 10.40 -19.33 -13.42
N GLY A 257 9.22 -19.86 -13.76
CA GLY A 257 8.74 -19.97 -15.14
C GLY A 257 9.62 -20.81 -16.05
N LEU A 258 9.60 -20.46 -17.33
CA LEU A 258 10.39 -21.14 -18.37
C LEU A 258 11.90 -21.10 -18.09
N SER A 259 12.42 -20.01 -17.53
CA SER A 259 13.84 -19.88 -17.21
C SER A 259 14.27 -20.97 -16.21
N LYS A 260 13.50 -21.16 -15.14
CA LYS A 260 13.80 -22.21 -14.17
C LYS A 260 13.52 -23.60 -14.72
N LEU A 261 12.48 -23.74 -15.54
CA LEU A 261 12.13 -25.00 -16.20
C LEU A 261 13.28 -25.52 -17.09
N ARG A 262 14.05 -24.63 -17.73
CA ARG A 262 15.19 -25.01 -18.57
C ARG A 262 16.38 -25.61 -17.81
N SER A 263 16.43 -25.45 -16.50
CA SER A 263 17.54 -25.92 -15.65
C SER A 263 17.14 -27.05 -14.70
N ILE A 264 15.92 -27.58 -14.82
CA ILE A 264 15.45 -28.66 -13.94
C ILE A 264 15.93 -30.03 -14.44
N SER A 265 16.25 -30.93 -13.51
CA SER A 265 16.65 -32.30 -13.84
C SER A 265 15.46 -33.19 -14.15
N LYS A 266 15.72 -34.29 -14.89
CA LYS A 266 14.77 -35.36 -15.19
C LYS A 266 13.99 -35.83 -13.97
N ASP A 267 14.71 -36.29 -12.95
CA ASP A 267 14.12 -36.94 -11.78
C ASP A 267 13.22 -35.96 -11.02
N LYS A 268 13.60 -34.68 -11.04
CA LYS A 268 12.81 -33.62 -10.44
C LYS A 268 11.53 -33.37 -11.24
N ILE A 269 11.56 -33.36 -12.57
CA ILE A 269 10.33 -33.24 -13.39
C ILE A 269 9.38 -34.41 -13.14
N GLN A 270 9.90 -35.64 -13.13
CA GLN A 270 9.07 -36.84 -12.96
C GLN A 270 8.41 -36.89 -11.58
N SER A 271 9.14 -36.49 -10.53
CA SER A 271 8.61 -36.49 -9.17
C SER A 271 7.75 -35.26 -8.84
N HIS A 272 7.86 -34.15 -9.56
CA HIS A 272 7.16 -32.90 -9.24
C HIS A 272 5.65 -32.94 -9.50
N ASP A 273 4.88 -32.36 -8.58
CA ASP A 273 3.47 -32.06 -8.80
C ASP A 273 3.33 -30.64 -9.34
N PHE A 274 3.00 -30.50 -10.61
CA PHE A 274 2.80 -29.20 -11.22
C PHE A 274 1.40 -28.70 -10.91
N LYS A 275 1.28 -27.47 -10.41
CA LYS A 275 -0.02 -26.82 -10.31
C LYS A 275 -0.55 -26.54 -11.71
N TRP A 276 -1.86 -26.62 -11.90
CA TRP A 276 -2.49 -26.25 -13.16
C TRP A 276 -3.73 -25.38 -12.96
N ASP A 277 -4.06 -24.63 -14.00
CA ASP A 277 -5.30 -23.86 -14.08
C ASP A 277 -5.78 -23.72 -15.54
N TYR A 278 -7.02 -23.26 -15.74
CA TYR A 278 -7.54 -22.92 -17.06
C TYR A 278 -7.05 -21.54 -17.48
N ARG A 279 -6.65 -21.39 -18.74
CA ARG A 279 -6.18 -20.10 -19.26
C ARG A 279 -7.27 -19.03 -19.26
N LEU A 280 -8.46 -19.38 -19.73
CA LEU A 280 -9.59 -18.44 -19.90
C LEU A 280 -10.39 -18.20 -18.62
N LYS A 281 -10.28 -19.10 -17.64
CA LYS A 281 -11.00 -19.01 -16.37
C LYS A 281 -10.10 -19.40 -15.19
N PRO A 282 -9.00 -18.67 -14.95
CA PRO A 282 -8.07 -19.01 -13.90
C PRO A 282 -8.70 -18.79 -12.51
N VAL A 283 -8.35 -19.66 -11.55
CA VAL A 283 -8.75 -19.52 -10.16
C VAL A 283 -7.74 -18.65 -9.40
N GLY A 284 -8.17 -17.47 -8.97
CA GLY A 284 -7.35 -16.55 -8.19
C GLY A 284 -6.22 -15.88 -8.97
N THR A 285 -5.43 -15.05 -8.28
CA THR A 285 -4.38 -14.23 -8.91
C THR A 285 -3.16 -15.07 -9.29
N LYS A 286 -2.64 -14.83 -10.49
CA LYS A 286 -1.41 -15.46 -11.00
C LYS A 286 -0.28 -14.44 -11.05
N ILE A 287 0.93 -14.85 -10.68
CA ILE A 287 2.15 -14.10 -10.98
C ILE A 287 2.58 -14.52 -12.40
N PRO A 288 2.47 -13.67 -13.44
CA PRO A 288 2.58 -14.12 -14.83
C PRO A 288 3.85 -14.92 -15.14
N VAL A 289 4.99 -14.55 -14.55
CA VAL A 289 6.28 -15.25 -14.76
C VAL A 289 6.27 -16.70 -14.28
N ASN A 290 5.42 -17.06 -13.32
CA ASN A 290 5.36 -18.42 -12.73
C ASN A 290 4.34 -19.34 -13.43
N TRP A 291 3.61 -18.86 -14.44
CA TRP A 291 2.55 -19.61 -15.10
C TRP A 291 2.80 -19.70 -16.60
N ILE A 292 2.98 -20.93 -17.08
CA ILE A 292 3.44 -21.24 -18.43
C ILE A 292 2.27 -21.83 -19.20
N LEU A 293 2.02 -21.35 -20.43
CA LEU A 293 1.06 -22.00 -21.33
C LEU A 293 1.48 -23.45 -21.57
N ILE A 294 0.51 -24.38 -21.55
CA ILE A 294 0.80 -25.81 -21.65
C ILE A 294 1.59 -26.17 -22.93
N SER A 295 1.33 -25.50 -24.05
CA SER A 295 2.12 -25.68 -25.29
C SER A 295 3.59 -25.31 -25.09
N LYS A 296 3.88 -24.12 -24.55
CA LYS A 296 5.26 -23.68 -24.26
C LYS A 296 5.95 -24.57 -23.23
N PHE A 297 5.21 -25.02 -22.23
CA PHE A 297 5.72 -25.96 -21.23
C PHE A 297 6.12 -27.28 -21.91
N PHE A 298 5.23 -27.82 -22.75
CA PHE A 298 5.45 -29.07 -23.47
C PHE A 298 6.64 -28.99 -24.43
N ASP A 299 6.70 -27.94 -25.27
CA ASP A 299 7.81 -27.71 -26.20
C ASP A 299 9.15 -27.68 -25.47
N THR A 300 9.21 -26.98 -24.33
CA THR A 300 10.42 -26.89 -23.51
C THR A 300 10.81 -28.24 -22.91
N ILE A 301 9.85 -29.02 -22.41
CA ILE A 301 10.14 -30.34 -21.84
C ILE A 301 10.55 -31.33 -22.94
N LYS A 302 9.95 -31.26 -24.12
CA LYS A 302 10.30 -32.09 -25.28
C LYS A 302 11.71 -31.79 -25.80
N GLU A 303 12.10 -30.52 -25.81
CA GLU A 303 13.46 -30.09 -26.14
C GLU A 303 14.50 -30.67 -25.16
N LEU A 304 14.24 -30.56 -23.85
CA LEU A 304 15.20 -30.94 -22.81
C LEU A 304 15.21 -32.44 -22.52
N HIS A 305 14.06 -33.10 -22.65
CA HIS A 305 13.82 -34.46 -22.19
C HIS A 305 12.95 -35.27 -23.18
N PRO A 306 13.41 -35.45 -24.43
CA PRO A 306 12.63 -36.09 -25.49
C PRO A 306 12.20 -37.53 -25.16
N TYR A 307 12.96 -38.24 -24.34
CA TYR A 307 12.67 -39.61 -23.90
C TYR A 307 11.39 -39.73 -23.03
N LEU A 308 10.87 -38.62 -22.49
CA LEU A 308 9.58 -38.63 -21.78
C LEU A 308 8.38 -38.81 -22.73
N PHE A 309 8.61 -38.72 -24.05
CA PHE A 309 7.58 -38.74 -25.09
C PHE A 309 7.69 -39.93 -26.04
N THR A 310 8.75 -40.75 -25.93
CA THR A 310 8.88 -42.01 -26.65
C THR A 310 8.17 -43.11 -25.87
N LYS A 311 7.13 -43.71 -26.49
CA LYS A 311 6.44 -44.90 -25.97
C LYS A 311 7.32 -46.13 -26.07
#